data_AF-A0A2K3JVP8-F1
#
_entry.id   AF-A0A2K3JVP8-F1
#
_cell.length_a   1.000
_cell.length_b   1.000
_cell.length_c   1.000
_cell.angle_alpha   90.00
_cell.angle_beta   90.00
_cell.angle_gamma   90.00
#
_symmetry.space_group_name_H-M   'P 1'
#
loop_
_entity.id
_entity.type
_entity.pdbx_description
1 polymer ?
#
loop_
_entity_poly.entity_id
_entity_poly.type
_entity_poly.pdbx_seq_one_letter_code
_entity_poly.pdbx_strand_id
1 'polypeptide(L)'
;MYPYIQITFHELSGERLKHNETYKVIQTYLSANSSQRARKLKAEVVKDSQTPLVLSMDDNQEIVDEFNGVKVWWSANHITSQSQSFSYYPASNEKRFLTLTFHKMHRDLITTS
;
A
#
# COMPACT_ATOMS: atom_id res chain seq x y z
N MET A 1 8.53 -3.75 24.99
CA MET A 1 7.16 -3.63 24.48
C MET A 1 7.18 -2.64 23.32
N TYR A 2 6.75 -3.03 22.12
CA TYR A 2 6.79 -2.16 20.93
C TYR A 2 5.66 -1.11 21.01
N PRO A 3 5.94 0.21 21.00
CA PRO A 3 4.93 1.24 21.27
C PRO A 3 4.17 1.69 20.00
N TYR A 4 4.12 0.84 18.97
CA TYR A 4 3.54 1.15 17.67
C TYR A 4 2.35 0.24 17.37
N ILE A 5 1.35 0.80 16.69
CA ILE A 5 0.20 0.10 16.16
C ILE A 5 0.38 -0.01 14.66
N GLN A 6 0.00 -1.16 14.11
CA GLN A 6 0.03 -1.43 12.67
C GLN A 6 -1.37 -1.78 12.19
N ILE A 7 -1.79 -1.17 11.09
CA ILE A 7 -3.04 -1.46 10.39
C ILE A 7 -2.70 -1.92 8.97
N THR A 8 -3.20 -3.08 8.57
CA THR A 8 -2.92 -3.67 7.27
C THR A 8 -4.14 -3.61 6.36
N PHE A 9 -3.94 -3.12 5.15
CA PHE A 9 -4.93 -2.99 4.10
C PHE A 9 -4.54 -3.91 2.94
N HIS A 10 -5.25 -5.02 2.77
CA HIS A 10 -5.00 -5.93 1.65
C HIS A 10 -5.59 -5.37 0.35
N GLU A 11 -4.86 -5.52 -0.76
CA GLU A 11 -5.30 -5.13 -2.11
C GLU A 11 -6.55 -5.91 -2.52
N LEU A 12 -6.58 -7.20 -2.18
CA LEU A 12 -7.70 -8.11 -2.42
C LEU A 12 -8.28 -8.54 -1.08
N SER A 13 -9.60 -8.44 -0.94
CA SER A 13 -10.34 -8.83 0.27
C SER A 13 -11.38 -9.90 -0.02
N GLY A 14 -11.48 -10.88 0.89
CA GLY A 14 -12.46 -11.96 0.87
C GLY A 14 -12.15 -13.13 -0.08
N GLU A 15 -13.00 -14.16 -0.05
CA GLU A 15 -12.88 -15.39 -0.85
C GLU A 15 -13.00 -15.16 -2.37
N ARG A 16 -13.62 -14.05 -2.79
CA ARG A 16 -13.89 -13.73 -4.20
C ARG A 16 -12.84 -12.84 -4.87
N LEU A 17 -11.68 -12.61 -4.23
CA LEU A 17 -10.61 -11.74 -4.76
C LEU A 17 -11.15 -10.37 -5.21
N LYS A 18 -12.04 -9.76 -4.39
CA LYS A 18 -12.57 -8.44 -4.72
C LYS A 18 -11.51 -7.40 -4.38
N HIS A 19 -11.23 -6.49 -5.31
CA HIS A 19 -10.37 -5.34 -5.02
C HIS A 19 -10.93 -4.51 -3.87
N ASN A 20 -10.06 -4.20 -2.92
CA ASN A 20 -10.37 -3.37 -1.79
C ASN A 20 -10.34 -1.90 -2.22
N GLU A 21 -11.49 -1.24 -2.21
CA GLU A 21 -11.59 0.17 -2.61
C GLU A 21 -10.80 1.08 -1.66
N THR A 22 -10.73 0.75 -0.36
CA THR A 22 -9.91 1.48 0.61
C THR A 22 -8.43 1.43 0.21
N TYR A 23 -7.94 0.26 -0.24
CA TYR A 23 -6.56 0.12 -0.71
C TYR A 23 -6.28 1.02 -1.91
N LYS A 24 -7.17 1.06 -2.90
CA LYS A 24 -7.03 1.93 -4.09
C LYS A 24 -7.01 3.41 -3.72
N VAL A 25 -7.89 3.83 -2.82
CA VAL A 25 -7.94 5.23 -2.34
C VAL A 25 -6.63 5.59 -1.65
N ILE A 26 -6.12 4.75 -0.74
CA ILE A 26 -4.84 4.97 -0.07
C ILE A 26 -3.69 5.00 -1.09
N GLN A 27 -3.66 4.06 -2.03
CA GLN A 27 -2.62 4.04 -3.08
C GLN A 27 -2.63 5.32 -3.92
N THR A 28 -3.81 5.84 -4.26
CA THR A 28 -3.97 7.10 -5.00
C THR A 28 -3.56 8.31 -4.16
N TYR A 29 -3.87 8.30 -2.86
CA TYR A 29 -3.41 9.32 -1.93
C TYR A 29 -1.88 9.32 -1.83
N LEU A 30 -1.27 8.15 -1.64
CA LEU A 30 0.17 8.00 -1.53
C LEU A 30 0.89 8.36 -2.84
N SER A 31 0.34 8.02 -3.99
CA SER A 31 0.91 8.45 -5.27
C SER A 31 0.92 9.96 -5.43
N ALA A 32 -0.20 10.62 -5.14
CA ALA A 32 -0.33 12.06 -5.26
C ALA A 32 0.50 12.82 -4.22
N ASN A 33 0.40 12.41 -2.94
CA ASN A 33 0.92 13.17 -1.81
C ASN A 33 2.34 12.74 -1.42
N SER A 34 2.70 11.49 -1.68
CA SER A 34 4.00 10.94 -1.29
C SER A 34 5.00 10.81 -2.42
N SER A 35 4.65 11.11 -3.69
CA SER A 35 5.62 11.15 -4.79
C SER A 35 6.84 12.06 -4.52
N GLN A 36 6.67 13.11 -3.71
CA GLN A 36 7.77 14.00 -3.30
C GLN A 36 8.66 13.43 -2.19
N ARG A 37 8.15 12.48 -1.39
CA ARG A 37 8.83 11.91 -0.20
C ARG A 37 9.25 10.45 -0.39
N ALA A 38 8.71 9.78 -1.41
CA ALA A 38 9.05 8.44 -1.83
C ALA A 38 10.49 8.40 -2.34
N ARG A 39 11.25 7.39 -1.92
CA ARG A 39 12.64 7.18 -2.39
C ARG A 39 12.70 6.37 -3.68
N LYS A 40 11.63 5.63 -4.03
CA LYS A 40 11.52 4.76 -5.21
C LYS A 40 10.05 4.72 -5.64
N LEU A 41 9.79 5.17 -6.85
CA LEU A 41 8.46 5.19 -7.43
C LEU A 41 8.39 4.14 -8.53
N LYS A 42 7.29 3.38 -8.54
CA LYS A 42 6.89 2.57 -9.67
C LYS A 42 6.05 3.43 -10.61
N ALA A 43 6.23 3.26 -11.91
CA ALA A 43 5.40 3.91 -12.91
C ALA A 43 4.55 2.85 -13.60
N GLU A 44 3.24 3.04 -13.62
CA GLU A 44 2.30 2.20 -14.34
C GLU A 44 1.67 2.98 -15.48
N VAL A 45 1.72 2.41 -16.68
CA VAL A 45 1.17 3.02 -17.88
C VAL A 45 -0.26 2.55 -18.08
N VAL A 46 -1.23 3.45 -17.92
CA VAL A 46 -2.65 3.17 -18.17
C VAL A 46 -2.94 3.50 -19.63
N LYS A 47 -3.10 2.45 -20.47
CA LYS A 47 -3.58 2.60 -21.86
C LYS A 47 -4.98 3.25 -21.84
N ASP A 48 -5.20 4.21 -22.74
CA ASP A 48 -6.43 5.01 -22.91
C ASP A 48 -6.77 6.09 -21.84
N SER A 49 -5.76 6.66 -21.17
CA SER A 49 -5.97 7.85 -20.31
C SER A 49 -5.22 9.10 -20.82
N GLN A 50 -5.78 10.30 -20.60
CA GLN A 50 -5.12 11.58 -20.95
C GLN A 50 -3.82 11.82 -20.15
N THR A 51 -3.65 11.12 -19.04
CA THR A 51 -2.44 11.09 -18.20
C THR A 51 -1.88 9.67 -18.17
N PRO A 52 -1.08 9.27 -19.17
CA PRO A 52 -0.69 7.86 -19.37
C PRO A 52 0.29 7.33 -18.31
N LEU A 53 0.71 8.16 -17.34
CA LEU A 53 1.71 7.81 -16.35
C LEU A 53 1.12 7.99 -14.95
N VAL A 54 0.84 6.87 -14.28
CA VAL A 54 0.50 6.88 -12.85
C VAL A 54 1.73 6.45 -12.09
N LEU A 55 2.23 7.32 -11.21
CA LEU A 55 3.28 6.96 -10.26
C LEU A 55 2.64 6.26 -9.08
N SER A 56 3.27 5.22 -8.54
CA SER A 56 2.85 4.54 -7.32
C SER A 56 4.08 4.23 -6.46
N MET A 57 3.87 3.97 -5.18
CA MET A 57 4.96 3.55 -4.30
C MET A 57 5.47 2.17 -4.75
N ASP A 58 6.78 2.02 -4.87
CA ASP A 58 7.39 0.72 -5.19
C ASP A 58 7.24 -0.26 -4.01
N ASP A 59 7.23 -1.56 -4.33
CA ASP A 59 7.10 -2.60 -3.32
C ASP A 59 8.33 -2.60 -2.38
N ASN A 60 8.11 -2.88 -1.09
CA ASN A 60 9.10 -2.83 0.00
C ASN A 60 9.63 -1.42 0.32
N GLN A 61 8.89 -0.38 -0.05
CA GLN A 61 9.19 0.99 0.35
C GLN A 61 8.39 1.39 1.59
N GLU A 62 9.06 2.11 2.50
CA GLU A 62 8.43 2.86 3.58
C GLU A 62 8.47 4.36 3.27
N ILE A 63 7.34 5.04 3.48
CA ILE A 63 7.17 6.48 3.33
C ILE A 63 6.76 7.05 4.68
N VAL A 64 7.39 8.17 5.03
CA VAL A 64 7.03 8.95 6.22
C VAL A 64 6.09 10.07 5.82
N ASP A 65 4.92 10.08 6.42
CA ASP A 65 3.86 11.06 6.20
C ASP A 65 3.46 11.75 7.51
N GLU A 66 2.68 12.82 7.40
CA GLU A 66 2.18 13.59 8.53
C GLU A 66 0.66 13.75 8.43
N PHE A 67 -0.05 13.09 9.34
CA PHE A 67 -1.50 13.17 9.44
C PHE A 67 -1.88 13.99 10.67
N ASN A 68 -2.49 15.17 10.47
CA ASN A 68 -2.90 16.08 11.55
C ASN A 68 -1.77 16.37 12.57
N GLY A 69 -0.55 16.62 12.09
CA GLY A 69 0.62 16.89 12.94
C GLY A 69 1.29 15.64 13.54
N VAL A 70 0.76 14.45 13.26
CA VAL A 70 1.30 13.18 13.74
C VAL A 70 2.09 12.49 12.64
N LYS A 71 3.34 12.13 12.94
CA LYS A 71 4.15 11.31 12.03
C LYS A 71 3.58 9.89 11.94
N VAL A 72 3.34 9.46 10.72
CA VAL A 72 2.90 8.09 10.38
C VAL A 72 3.81 7.49 9.32
N TRP A 73 3.85 6.17 9.26
CA TRP A 73 4.66 5.43 8.29
C TRP A 73 3.76 4.54 7.45
N TRP A 74 3.85 4.67 6.13
CA TRP A 74 3.19 3.80 5.17
C TRP A 74 4.20 2.87 4.54
N SER A 75 3.92 1.57 4.46
CA SER A 75 4.73 0.64 3.69
C SER A 75 3.91 -0.20 2.71
N ALA A 76 4.41 -0.34 1.48
CA ALA A 76 3.87 -1.29 0.50
C ALA A 76 4.65 -2.59 0.60
N ASN A 77 3.95 -3.70 0.74
CA ASN A 77 4.55 -5.01 0.83
C ASN A 77 3.74 -6.00 -0.01
N HIS A 78 4.39 -7.06 -0.46
CA HIS A 78 3.73 -8.17 -1.11
C HIS A 78 4.20 -9.48 -0.52
N ILE A 79 3.31 -10.48 -0.52
CA ILE A 79 3.67 -11.86 -0.25
C ILE A 79 3.58 -12.62 -1.57
N THR A 80 4.72 -13.11 -2.05
CA THR A 80 4.76 -14.12 -3.11
C THR A 80 4.66 -15.49 -2.46
N SER A 81 3.53 -16.20 -2.62
CA SER A 81 3.53 -17.64 -2.36
C SER A 81 4.29 -18.31 -3.50
N GLN A 82 5.53 -18.73 -3.26
CA GLN A 82 6.31 -19.50 -4.21
C GLN A 82 5.72 -20.92 -4.27
N SER A 83 4.61 -21.11 -4.99
CA SER A 83 4.16 -22.46 -5.32
C SER A 83 5.16 -23.00 -6.34
N GLN A 84 5.91 -24.03 -5.96
CA GLN A 84 6.62 -24.88 -6.91
C GLN A 84 5.59 -25.65 -7.74
N SER A 85 4.88 -24.97 -8.62
CA SER A 85 3.98 -25.58 -9.59
C SER A 85 4.66 -25.55 -10.95
N PHE A 86 4.94 -26.73 -11.50
CA PHE A 86 5.39 -26.96 -12.88
C PHE A 86 4.26 -26.62 -13.88
N SER A 87 3.65 -25.44 -13.78
CA SER A 87 2.61 -24.98 -14.69
C SER A 87 3.19 -23.97 -15.67
N TYR A 88 2.86 -24.14 -16.95
CA TYR A 88 3.24 -23.27 -18.07
C TYR A 88 2.73 -21.81 -17.94
N TYR A 89 1.86 -21.56 -16.98
CA TYR A 89 1.36 -20.24 -16.60
C TYR A 89 1.71 -19.97 -15.13
N PRO A 90 2.51 -18.94 -14.82
CA PRO A 90 2.69 -18.51 -13.46
C PRO A 90 1.41 -17.77 -13.04
N ALA A 91 0.50 -18.46 -12.37
CA ALA A 91 -0.51 -17.78 -11.57
C ALA A 91 0.21 -17.21 -10.34
N SER A 92 0.86 -16.04 -10.50
CA SER A 92 1.47 -15.34 -9.39
C SER A 92 0.36 -14.98 -8.41
N ASN A 93 0.20 -15.77 -7.36
CA ASN A 93 -0.73 -15.49 -6.26
C ASN A 93 -0.09 -14.43 -5.33
N GLU A 94 0.44 -13.37 -5.94
CA GLU A 94 1.09 -12.25 -5.28
C GLU A 94 0.02 -11.46 -4.54
N LYS A 95 0.11 -11.41 -3.21
CA LYS A 95 -0.85 -10.69 -2.37
C LYS A 95 -0.20 -9.40 -1.91
N ARG A 96 -0.56 -8.27 -2.53
CA ARG A 96 -0.11 -6.95 -2.08
C ARG A 96 -0.95 -6.42 -0.92
N PHE A 97 -0.32 -5.65 -0.07
CA PHE A 97 -0.96 -4.94 1.03
C PHE A 97 -0.16 -3.69 1.42
N LEU A 98 -0.87 -2.74 1.99
CA LEU A 98 -0.32 -1.53 2.59
C LEU A 98 -0.38 -1.65 4.11
N THR A 99 0.64 -1.18 4.79
CA THR A 99 0.66 -1.11 6.25
C THR A 99 0.83 0.32 6.71
N LEU A 100 -0.08 0.78 7.55
CA LEU A 100 0.03 2.03 8.30
C LEU A 100 0.58 1.74 9.69
N THR A 101 1.71 2.36 10.03
CA THR A 101 2.33 2.28 11.35
C THR A 101 2.31 3.65 12.01
N PHE A 102 1.95 3.70 13.29
CA PHE A 102 1.94 4.94 14.08
C PHE A 102 2.10 4.65 15.58
N HIS A 103 2.49 5.65 16.36
CA HIS A 103 2.69 5.50 17.79
C HIS A 103 1.36 5.39 18.54
N LYS A 104 1.24 4.43 19.47
CA LYS A 104 -0.02 4.12 20.18
C LYS A 104 -0.69 5.30 20.89
N MET A 105 0.09 6.33 21.25
CA MET A 105 -0.42 7.57 21.87
C MET A 105 -1.37 8.34 20.97
N HIS A 106 -1.28 8.16 19.65
CA HIS A 106 -2.13 8.84 18.66
C HIS A 106 -3.28 7.95 18.16
N ARG A 107 -3.57 6.83 18.85
CA ARG A 107 -4.61 5.88 18.45
C ARG A 107 -5.96 6.57 18.26
N ASP A 108 -6.41 7.33 19.25
CA ASP A 108 -7.74 7.93 19.21
C ASP A 108 -7.85 8.95 18.06
N LEU A 109 -6.80 9.74 17.82
CA LEU A 109 -6.73 10.66 16.69
C LEU A 109 -6.86 9.91 15.35
N ILE A 110 -6.18 8.78 15.19
CA ILE A 110 -6.17 8.03 13.92
C ILE A 110 -7.45 7.20 13.72
N THR A 111 -8.09 6.73 14.78
CA THR A 111 -9.29 5.87 14.67
C THR A 111 -10.62 6.63 14.70
N THR A 112 -10.62 7.90 15.10
CA THR A 112 -11.85 8.71 15.27
C THR A 112 -11.99 9.83 14.23
N SER A 113 -10.97 10.03 13.39
CA SER A 113 -11.00 11.01 12.28
C SER A 113 -11.80 10.52 11.08
#